data_AF-A0A832BU47-F1
#
_entry.id   AF-A0A832BU47-F1
#
_cell.length_a   1.000
_cell.length_b   1.000
_cell.length_c   1.000
_cell.angle_alpha   90.00
_cell.angle_beta   90.00
_cell.angle_gamma   90.00
#
_symmetry.space_group_name_H-M   'P 1'
#
loop_
_entity.id
_entity.type
_entity.pdbx_description
1 polymer ?
#
loop_
_entity_poly.entity_id
_entity_poly.type
_entity_poly.pdbx_seq_one_letter_code
_entity_poly.pdbx_strand_id
1 'polypeptide(L)'
;MHNRATRVSSWVIWITLLLLPRDIYSQSLPVEQMAGHKRMAIDVLWFRNFAANKETRSPWLFFHRTRASSDYHNQTSFGVTNALSYNFKSGLGLVATIQLSQTGTSIKGGIQYAKQFKQGTVFSWLVAGNNTVHYFSTDWFVLLRWVPAINERWKFYTQFELLSSVDRKSNKNFVQRIRLGPAIGKWQWGIAADFNETGNSKLSYTDNIGLFVRREF
;
A
#
# COMPACT_ATOMS: atom_id res chain seq x y z
N MET A 1 7.23 -16.98 42.33
CA MET A 1 6.44 -17.32 41.12
C MET A 1 6.94 -16.47 39.97
N HIS A 2 7.72 -17.04 39.05
CA HIS A 2 8.43 -16.33 37.98
C HIS A 2 7.79 -16.76 36.65
N ASN A 3 7.02 -15.86 36.02
CA ASN A 3 6.26 -16.17 34.83
C ASN A 3 7.17 -15.99 33.59
N ARG A 4 7.60 -17.10 32.98
CA ARG A 4 8.35 -17.10 31.70
C ARG A 4 7.37 -16.82 30.57
N ALA A 5 7.41 -15.59 30.04
CA ALA A 5 6.81 -15.30 28.75
C ALA A 5 7.56 -16.08 27.65
N THR A 6 6.83 -16.91 26.92
CA THR A 6 7.33 -17.68 25.78
C THR A 6 7.74 -16.71 24.66
N ARG A 7 9.04 -16.62 24.39
CA ARG A 7 9.60 -15.99 23.20
C ARG A 7 9.17 -16.83 21.99
N VAL A 8 8.06 -16.48 21.36
CA VAL A 8 7.74 -16.97 20.02
C VAL A 8 8.77 -16.34 19.08
N SER A 9 9.71 -17.15 18.59
CA SER A 9 10.76 -16.69 17.69
C SER A 9 10.12 -16.13 16.41
N SER A 10 10.47 -14.89 16.07
CA SER A 10 9.95 -14.12 14.93
C SER A 10 9.94 -14.90 13.61
N TRP A 11 10.86 -15.84 13.41
CA TRP A 11 10.99 -16.74 12.26
C TRP A 11 9.75 -17.62 11.95
N VAL A 12 9.00 -18.04 12.98
CA VAL A 12 7.85 -18.96 12.81
C VAL A 12 6.66 -18.28 12.13
N ILE A 13 6.52 -16.95 12.33
CA ILE A 13 5.47 -16.13 11.70
C ILE A 13 5.75 -15.95 10.19
N TRP A 14 7.02 -15.91 9.79
CA TRP A 14 7.43 -15.74 8.38
C TRP A 14 7.12 -16.96 7.51
N ILE A 15 7.23 -18.17 8.07
CA ILE A 15 6.98 -19.42 7.33
C ILE A 15 5.48 -19.74 7.28
N THR A 16 4.71 -19.40 8.31
CA THR A 16 3.27 -19.72 8.36
C THR A 16 2.43 -18.91 7.37
N LEU A 17 2.81 -17.66 7.06
CA LEU A 17 2.14 -16.86 6.02
C LEU A 17 2.32 -17.41 4.59
N LEU A 18 3.35 -18.23 4.35
CA LEU A 18 3.60 -18.89 3.05
C LEU A 18 2.86 -20.23 2.90
N LEU A 19 2.31 -20.78 3.99
CA LEU A 19 1.72 -22.12 4.05
C LEU A 19 0.19 -22.12 4.21
N LEU A 20 -0.48 -20.97 4.08
CA LEU A 20 -1.95 -20.93 4.12
C LEU A 20 -2.56 -21.74 2.96
N PRO A 21 -3.60 -22.56 3.22
CA PRO A 21 -4.21 -23.46 2.25
C PRO A 21 -4.82 -22.73 1.05
N ARG A 22 -4.80 -23.40 -0.11
CA ARG A 22 -5.05 -22.85 -1.46
C ARG A 22 -6.53 -22.73 -1.86
N ASP A 23 -7.47 -23.05 -0.98
CA ASP A 23 -8.88 -23.24 -1.37
C ASP A 23 -9.83 -22.18 -0.78
N ILE A 24 -9.42 -20.91 -0.86
CA ILE A 24 -10.36 -19.79 -0.85
C ILE A 24 -10.40 -19.33 -2.29
N TYR A 25 -11.57 -19.24 -2.92
CA TYR A 25 -11.79 -18.68 -4.26
C TYR A 25 -10.85 -17.49 -4.53
N SER A 26 -9.67 -17.77 -5.12
CA SER A 26 -8.47 -16.96 -4.87
C SER A 26 -8.49 -15.75 -5.77
N GLN A 27 -8.90 -14.63 -5.18
CA GLN A 27 -8.80 -13.31 -5.77
C GLN A 27 -7.40 -12.77 -5.51
N SER A 28 -6.76 -12.22 -6.54
CA SER A 28 -5.37 -11.75 -6.51
C SER A 28 -5.11 -10.80 -5.35
N LEU A 29 -4.63 -11.32 -4.22
CA LEU A 29 -4.16 -10.53 -3.10
C LEU A 29 -2.65 -10.37 -3.25
N PRO A 30 -2.14 -9.20 -3.65
CA PRO A 30 -0.72 -9.00 -3.78
C PRO A 30 -0.08 -8.81 -2.41
N VAL A 31 0.95 -9.60 -2.14
CA VAL A 31 1.83 -9.43 -0.98
C VAL A 31 3.21 -9.09 -1.51
N GLU A 32 3.75 -7.95 -1.08
CA GLU A 32 5.12 -7.50 -1.34
C GLU A 32 5.94 -7.60 -0.05
N GLN A 33 7.17 -8.08 -0.19
CA GLN A 33 8.21 -7.96 0.81
C GLN A 33 9.37 -7.16 0.21
N MET A 34 9.94 -6.24 0.99
CA MET A 34 11.08 -5.43 0.63
C MET A 34 12.19 -5.62 1.67
N ALA A 35 13.40 -5.86 1.22
CA ALA A 35 14.61 -5.83 2.03
C ALA A 35 15.51 -4.70 1.53
N GLY A 36 15.46 -3.55 2.23
CA GLY A 36 16.26 -2.37 1.93
C GLY A 36 17.40 -2.16 2.91
N HIS A 37 18.41 -1.40 2.51
CA HIS A 37 19.64 -1.19 3.28
C HIS A 37 19.45 -0.47 4.63
N LYS A 38 18.27 0.14 4.89
CA LYS A 38 17.91 0.70 6.21
C LYS A 38 16.72 0.00 6.85
N ARG A 39 15.79 -0.51 6.05
CA ARG A 39 14.51 -1.06 6.52
C ARG A 39 14.04 -2.25 5.70
N MET A 40 13.39 -3.18 6.39
CA MET A 40 12.58 -4.23 5.77
C MET A 40 11.10 -3.84 5.87
N ALA A 41 10.30 -4.19 4.85
CA ALA A 41 8.87 -3.89 4.83
C ALA A 41 8.04 -5.04 4.24
N ILE A 42 6.81 -5.16 4.70
CA ILE A 42 5.76 -5.98 4.11
C ILE A 42 4.62 -5.04 3.70
N ASP A 43 4.05 -5.26 2.53
CA ASP A 43 2.93 -4.48 2.01
C ASP A 43 1.89 -5.39 1.36
N VAL A 44 0.63 -5.18 1.72
CA VAL A 44 -0.53 -5.82 1.13
C VAL A 44 -1.43 -4.71 0.62
N LEU A 45 -1.45 -4.49 -0.70
CA LEU A 45 -2.21 -3.40 -1.33
C LEU A 45 -3.11 -3.94 -2.44
N TRP A 46 -4.41 -3.87 -2.25
CA TRP A 46 -5.38 -4.25 -3.27
C TRP A 46 -6.58 -3.32 -3.28
N PHE A 47 -7.25 -3.29 -4.43
CA PHE A 47 -8.56 -2.68 -4.53
C PHE A 47 -9.37 -3.36 -5.61
N ARG A 48 -10.69 -3.39 -5.43
CA ARG A 48 -11.61 -4.00 -6.39
C ARG A 48 -12.99 -3.40 -6.27
N ASN A 49 -13.73 -3.50 -7.37
CA ASN A 49 -15.16 -3.26 -7.31
C ASN A 49 -15.86 -4.44 -6.65
N PHE A 50 -16.95 -4.18 -5.94
CA PHE A 50 -17.81 -5.25 -5.45
C PHE A 50 -18.36 -6.04 -6.65
N ALA A 51 -18.57 -7.34 -6.46
CA ALA A 51 -19.25 -8.14 -7.47
C ALA A 51 -20.67 -7.57 -7.65
N ALA A 52 -20.98 -7.15 -8.87
CA ALA A 52 -22.36 -7.04 -9.32
C ALA A 52 -22.62 -8.21 -10.27
N ASN A 53 -23.89 -8.43 -10.62
CA ASN A 53 -24.32 -9.52 -11.51
C ASN A 53 -23.46 -9.57 -12.78
N LYS A 54 -23.33 -10.75 -13.40
CA LYS A 54 -22.36 -11.12 -14.47
C LYS A 54 -22.15 -10.10 -15.61
N GLU A 55 -23.05 -9.15 -15.79
CA GLU A 55 -23.06 -8.18 -16.89
C GLU A 55 -22.70 -6.74 -16.47
N THR A 56 -22.62 -6.42 -15.17
CA THR A 56 -22.31 -5.05 -14.71
C THR A 56 -21.24 -5.04 -13.62
N ARG A 57 -20.32 -4.06 -13.72
CA ARG A 57 -19.34 -3.76 -12.66
C ARG A 57 -20.03 -2.88 -11.61
N SER A 58 -20.00 -3.27 -10.34
CA SER A 58 -20.55 -2.43 -9.27
C SER A 58 -19.84 -1.07 -9.25
N PRO A 59 -20.55 0.06 -9.08
CA PRO A 59 -19.91 1.37 -8.90
C PRO A 59 -19.11 1.43 -7.60
N TRP A 60 -19.43 0.57 -6.62
CA TRP A 60 -18.72 0.50 -5.36
C TRP A 60 -17.35 -0.15 -5.51
N LEU A 61 -16.31 0.51 -5.01
CA LEU A 61 -14.94 0.01 -4.95
C LEU A 61 -14.42 0.07 -3.52
N PHE A 62 -13.83 -1.04 -3.10
CA PHE A 62 -13.13 -1.16 -1.84
C PHE A 62 -11.63 -1.21 -2.10
N PHE A 63 -10.89 -0.39 -1.35
CA PHE A 63 -9.43 -0.38 -1.32
C PHE A 63 -8.97 -0.77 0.08
N HIS A 64 -7.93 -1.59 0.12
CA HIS A 64 -7.25 -1.96 1.35
C HIS A 64 -5.74 -1.90 1.16
N ARG A 65 -5.07 -1.32 2.14
CA ARG A 65 -3.62 -1.39 2.27
C ARG A 65 -3.25 -1.69 3.70
N THR A 66 -2.35 -2.65 3.90
CA THR A 66 -1.64 -2.83 5.16
C THR A 66 -0.15 -2.82 4.86
N ARG A 67 0.60 -1.94 5.51
CA ARG A 67 2.06 -1.88 5.42
C ARG A 67 2.67 -1.88 6.81
N ALA A 68 3.66 -2.74 7.01
CA ALA A 68 4.49 -2.77 8.21
C ALA A 68 5.96 -2.72 7.80
N SER A 69 6.79 -2.04 8.58
CA SER A 69 8.23 -2.02 8.37
C SER A 69 9.01 -1.95 9.67
N SER A 70 10.25 -2.43 9.65
CA SER A 70 11.20 -2.31 10.76
C SER A 70 12.54 -1.86 10.21
N ASP A 71 13.18 -0.94 10.90
CA ASP A 71 14.59 -0.65 10.67
C ASP A 71 15.52 -1.62 11.43
N TYR A 72 16.81 -1.56 11.12
CA TYR A 72 17.83 -2.38 11.76
C TYR A 72 18.20 -1.94 13.19
N HIS A 73 17.57 -0.86 13.68
CA HIS A 73 17.66 -0.37 15.05
C HIS A 73 16.39 -0.68 15.86
N ASN A 74 15.52 -1.57 15.35
CA ASN A 74 14.25 -2.00 15.94
C ASN A 74 13.16 -0.92 16.03
N GLN A 75 13.25 0.17 15.27
CA GLN A 75 12.12 1.08 15.09
C GLN A 75 11.15 0.48 14.07
N THR A 76 9.92 0.28 14.52
CA THR A 76 8.84 -0.27 13.69
C THR A 76 7.91 0.85 13.22
N SER A 77 7.28 0.66 12.07
CA SER A 77 6.13 1.45 11.64
C SER A 77 5.05 0.55 11.07
N PHE A 78 3.78 0.89 11.29
CA PHE A 78 2.65 0.19 10.70
C PHE A 78 1.56 1.18 10.27
N GLY A 79 0.83 0.80 9.23
CA GLY A 79 -0.34 1.52 8.75
C GLY A 79 -1.34 0.59 8.07
N VAL A 80 -2.62 0.78 8.36
CA VAL A 80 -3.74 0.11 7.70
C VAL A 80 -4.66 1.18 7.14
N THR A 81 -4.96 1.12 5.86
CA THR A 81 -5.90 2.02 5.19
C THR A 81 -6.99 1.19 4.55
N ASN A 82 -8.23 1.45 4.93
CA ASN A 82 -9.41 0.96 4.24
C ASN A 82 -10.12 2.14 3.60
N ALA A 83 -10.60 1.97 2.38
CA ALA A 83 -11.41 2.98 1.72
C ALA A 83 -12.59 2.35 1.00
N LEU A 84 -13.73 3.01 1.10
CA LEU A 84 -14.93 2.70 0.35
C LEU A 84 -15.24 3.87 -0.56
N SER A 85 -15.49 3.58 -1.82
CA SER A 85 -15.75 4.60 -2.83
C SER A 85 -16.92 4.25 -3.73
N TYR A 86 -17.61 5.27 -4.21
CA TYR A 86 -18.61 5.19 -5.25
C TYR A 86 -18.03 5.81 -6.52
N ASN A 87 -17.80 5.01 -7.56
CA ASN A 87 -17.19 5.44 -8.81
C ASN A 87 -18.23 5.65 -9.92
N PHE A 88 -18.11 6.78 -10.60
CA PHE A 88 -18.81 7.09 -11.84
C PHE A 88 -18.13 6.41 -13.03
N LYS A 89 -18.83 6.36 -14.18
CA LYS A 89 -18.32 5.75 -15.43
C LYS A 89 -17.00 6.36 -15.92
N SER A 90 -16.68 7.60 -15.54
CA SER A 90 -15.42 8.29 -15.88
C SER A 90 -14.20 7.76 -15.11
N GLY A 91 -14.41 6.95 -14.07
CA GLY A 91 -13.36 6.51 -13.13
C GLY A 91 -13.17 7.46 -11.94
N LEU A 92 -13.78 8.64 -11.96
CA LEU A 92 -13.87 9.51 -10.79
C LEU A 92 -14.88 8.95 -9.79
N GLY A 93 -14.69 9.23 -8.51
CA GLY A 93 -15.61 8.80 -7.46
C GLY A 93 -15.49 9.60 -6.18
N LEU A 94 -16.50 9.44 -5.32
CA LEU A 94 -16.44 9.90 -3.93
C LEU A 94 -15.87 8.78 -3.07
N VAL A 95 -15.01 9.13 -2.12
CA VAL A 95 -14.33 8.15 -1.27
C VAL A 95 -14.37 8.56 0.19
N ALA A 96 -14.59 7.58 1.05
CA ALA A 96 -14.39 7.66 2.49
C ALA A 96 -13.28 6.68 2.89
N THR A 97 -12.38 7.13 3.75
CA THR A 97 -11.21 6.35 4.19
C THR A 97 -11.16 6.28 5.71
N ILE A 98 -10.73 5.13 6.21
CA ILE A 98 -10.35 4.92 7.61
C ILE A 98 -8.90 4.46 7.60
N GLN A 99 -8.04 5.23 8.25
CA GLN A 99 -6.61 4.92 8.37
C GLN A 99 -6.27 4.69 9.83
N LEU A 100 -5.59 3.59 10.13
CA LEU A 100 -5.06 3.22 11.44
C LEU A 100 -3.53 3.23 11.33
N SER A 101 -2.86 3.87 12.27
CA SER A 101 -1.40 3.99 12.29
C SER A 101 -0.88 4.11 13.72
N GLN A 102 0.43 4.13 13.90
CA GLN A 102 1.05 4.42 15.18
C GLN A 102 0.67 5.80 15.74
N THR A 103 0.33 6.75 14.88
CA THR A 103 -0.08 8.11 15.28
C THR A 103 -1.58 8.23 15.60
N GLY A 104 -2.32 7.12 15.52
CA GLY A 104 -3.75 7.05 15.79
C GLY A 104 -4.59 6.75 14.54
N THR A 105 -5.89 6.95 14.69
CA THR A 105 -6.89 6.70 13.66
C THR A 105 -7.29 8.01 12.96
N SER A 106 -7.59 7.95 11.66
CA SER A 106 -8.18 9.07 10.95
C SER A 106 -9.32 8.63 10.05
N ILE A 107 -10.34 9.48 9.97
CA ILE A 107 -11.48 9.30 9.07
C ILE A 107 -11.48 10.49 8.14
N LYS A 108 -11.39 10.22 6.84
CA LYS A 108 -11.27 11.26 5.82
C LYS A 108 -12.23 10.99 4.67
N GLY A 109 -12.73 12.07 4.08
CA GLY A 109 -13.57 12.03 2.88
C GLY A 109 -12.91 12.80 1.75
N GLY A 110 -13.25 12.46 0.51
CA GLY A 110 -12.76 13.23 -0.64
C GLY A 110 -13.10 12.59 -1.97
N ILE A 111 -12.20 12.80 -2.94
CA ILE A 111 -12.36 12.35 -4.32
C ILE A 111 -11.33 11.27 -4.65
N GLN A 112 -11.72 10.34 -5.51
CA GLN A 112 -10.88 9.26 -6.01
C GLN A 112 -10.92 9.25 -7.53
N TYR A 113 -9.82 8.82 -8.15
CA TYR A 113 -9.76 8.39 -9.53
C TYR A 113 -9.20 6.98 -9.60
N ALA A 114 -9.91 6.05 -10.24
CA ALA A 114 -9.47 4.67 -10.41
C ALA A 114 -9.75 4.19 -11.84
N LYS A 115 -8.69 3.83 -12.56
CA LYS A 115 -8.78 3.28 -13.92
C LYS A 115 -7.77 2.15 -14.11
N GLN A 116 -8.27 1.03 -14.59
CA GLN A 116 -7.47 -0.12 -15.01
C GLN A 116 -7.55 -0.25 -16.53
N PHE A 117 -6.41 -0.50 -17.17
CA PHE A 117 -6.29 -0.73 -18.61
C PHE A 117 -5.41 -1.97 -18.83
N LYS A 118 -5.33 -2.45 -20.07
CA LYS A 118 -4.74 -3.76 -20.42
C LYS A 118 -3.37 -4.04 -19.79
N GLN A 119 -2.54 -3.00 -19.64
CA GLN A 119 -1.16 -3.13 -19.17
C GLN A 119 -0.90 -2.32 -17.91
N GLY A 120 -1.92 -1.80 -17.22
CA GLY A 120 -1.63 -0.94 -16.09
C GLY A 120 -2.84 -0.40 -15.35
N THR A 121 -2.52 0.38 -14.33
CA THR A 121 -3.45 0.89 -13.35
C THR A 121 -3.04 2.29 -12.95
N VAL A 122 -4.02 3.19 -12.94
CA VAL A 122 -3.93 4.50 -12.28
C VAL A 122 -4.93 4.50 -11.14
N PHE A 123 -4.46 4.79 -9.95
CA PHE A 123 -5.29 4.99 -8.77
C PHE A 123 -4.80 6.23 -8.03
N SER A 124 -5.71 7.13 -7.67
CA SER A 124 -5.37 8.29 -6.87
C SER A 124 -6.56 8.69 -6.01
N TRP A 125 -6.29 9.30 -4.86
CA TRP A 125 -7.31 10.03 -4.11
C TRP A 125 -6.73 11.29 -3.51
N LEU A 126 -7.60 12.26 -3.30
CA LEU A 126 -7.34 13.42 -2.47
C LEU A 126 -8.42 13.43 -1.39
N VAL A 127 -7.99 13.26 -0.13
CA VAL A 127 -8.90 13.13 1.02
C VAL A 127 -8.51 14.10 2.11
N ALA A 128 -9.50 14.60 2.83
CA ALA A 128 -9.28 15.46 3.98
C ALA A 128 -10.21 15.07 5.12
N GLY A 129 -9.76 15.31 6.34
CA GLY A 129 -10.55 15.01 7.52
C GLY A 129 -9.74 15.07 8.80
N ASN A 130 -10.38 14.66 9.89
CA ASN A 130 -9.80 14.73 11.21
C ASN A 130 -9.18 13.38 11.60
N ASN A 131 -8.05 13.45 12.29
CA ASN A 131 -7.58 12.32 13.09
C ASN A 131 -8.25 12.32 14.48
N THR A 132 -8.07 11.23 15.22
CA THR A 132 -8.56 11.06 16.60
C THR A 132 -7.99 12.10 17.57
N VAL A 133 -6.97 12.87 17.17
CA VAL A 133 -6.37 13.97 17.94
C VAL A 133 -6.90 15.35 17.47
N HIS A 134 -7.98 15.38 16.70
CA HIS A 134 -8.64 16.58 16.16
C HIS A 134 -7.78 17.47 15.25
N TYR A 135 -6.67 16.96 14.71
CA TYR A 135 -5.93 17.66 13.68
C TYR A 135 -6.53 17.35 12.32
N PHE A 136 -7.05 18.40 11.68
CA PHE A 136 -7.39 18.37 10.27
C PHE A 136 -6.13 18.10 9.45
N SER A 137 -6.23 17.16 8.52
CA SER A 137 -5.14 16.79 7.62
C SER A 137 -5.69 16.45 6.24
N THR A 138 -4.87 16.72 5.23
CA THR A 138 -5.15 16.42 3.83
C THR A 138 -4.11 15.43 3.32
N ASP A 139 -4.57 14.35 2.70
CA ASP A 139 -3.71 13.35 2.06
C ASP A 139 -3.98 13.28 0.57
N TRP A 140 -2.91 13.26 -0.21
CA TRP A 140 -2.93 12.93 -1.62
C TRP A 140 -2.14 11.64 -1.85
N PHE A 141 -2.81 10.63 -2.37
CA PHE A 141 -2.19 9.36 -2.73
C PHE A 141 -2.26 9.17 -4.25
N VAL A 142 -1.19 8.66 -4.84
CA VAL A 142 -1.11 8.26 -6.25
C VAL A 142 -0.42 6.91 -6.31
N LEU A 143 -0.99 6.01 -7.11
CA LEU A 143 -0.44 4.72 -7.49
C LEU A 143 -0.53 4.60 -9.01
N LEU A 144 0.63 4.51 -9.64
CA LEU A 144 0.79 4.20 -11.05
C LEU A 144 1.45 2.84 -11.15
N ARG A 145 0.83 1.92 -11.89
CA ARG A 145 1.40 0.61 -12.18
C ARG A 145 1.35 0.37 -13.68
N TRP A 146 2.48 -0.05 -14.24
CA TRP A 146 2.60 -0.40 -15.64
C TRP A 146 3.33 -1.73 -15.76
N VAL A 147 2.72 -2.67 -16.48
CA VAL A 147 3.19 -4.06 -16.60
C VAL A 147 3.17 -4.52 -18.07
N PRO A 148 3.98 -3.92 -18.95
CA PRO A 148 4.02 -4.31 -20.37
C PRO A 148 4.61 -5.70 -20.57
N ALA A 149 4.17 -6.39 -21.63
CA ALA A 149 4.79 -7.65 -22.03
C ALA A 149 6.14 -7.39 -22.72
N ILE A 150 7.17 -8.12 -22.30
CA ILE A 150 8.47 -8.16 -23.00
C ILE A 150 8.42 -9.26 -24.06
N ASN A 151 7.87 -10.42 -23.68
CA ASN A 151 7.59 -11.55 -24.56
C ASN A 151 6.42 -12.38 -24.00
N GLU A 152 6.17 -13.58 -24.53
CA GLU A 152 5.06 -14.45 -24.12
C GLU A 152 5.10 -14.86 -22.64
N ARG A 153 6.30 -14.94 -22.04
CA ARG A 153 6.51 -15.41 -20.67
C ARG A 153 6.79 -14.28 -19.68
N TRP A 154 7.54 -13.27 -20.12
CA TRP A 154 8.09 -12.21 -19.27
C TRP A 154 7.35 -10.89 -19.51
N LYS A 155 7.06 -10.21 -18.40
CA LYS A 155 6.58 -8.84 -18.38
C LYS A 155 7.58 -7.97 -17.63
N PHE A 156 7.62 -6.68 -17.94
CA PHE A 156 8.33 -5.70 -17.12
C PHE A 156 7.35 -5.14 -16.11
N TYR A 157 7.72 -5.06 -14.84
CA TYR A 157 6.89 -4.49 -13.78
C TYR A 157 7.47 -3.15 -13.34
N THR A 158 6.64 -2.12 -13.40
CA THR A 158 6.93 -0.78 -12.90
C THR A 158 5.81 -0.34 -11.98
N GLN A 159 6.16 0.16 -10.81
CA GLN A 159 5.22 0.80 -9.90
C GLN A 159 5.83 2.10 -9.35
N PHE A 160 5.03 3.15 -9.35
CA PHE A 160 5.31 4.41 -8.72
C PHE A 160 4.18 4.74 -7.74
N GLU A 161 4.54 5.06 -6.51
CA GLU A 161 3.62 5.56 -5.51
C GLU A 161 4.07 6.91 -4.98
N LEU A 162 3.09 7.77 -4.75
CA LEU A 162 3.23 9.06 -4.09
C LEU A 162 2.24 9.12 -2.93
N LEU A 163 2.70 9.53 -1.76
CA LEU A 163 1.85 9.91 -0.64
C LEU A 163 2.33 11.26 -0.14
N SER A 164 1.46 12.27 -0.21
CA SER A 164 1.70 13.57 0.39
C SER A 164 0.63 13.80 1.45
N SER A 165 1.03 14.12 2.68
CA SER A 165 0.12 14.48 3.76
C SER A 165 0.57 15.76 4.42
N VAL A 166 -0.39 16.67 4.65
CA VAL A 166 -0.17 17.93 5.35
C VAL A 166 -1.19 18.05 6.47
N ASP A 167 -0.73 18.36 7.68
CA ASP A 167 -1.61 18.63 8.83
C ASP A 167 -1.72 20.14 9.13
N ARG A 168 -2.68 20.50 10.00
CA ARG A 168 -2.90 21.89 10.44
C ARG A 168 -1.70 22.53 11.14
N LYS A 169 -0.78 21.73 11.72
CA LYS A 169 0.47 22.24 12.31
C LYS A 169 1.54 22.51 11.25
N SER A 170 1.20 22.39 9.96
CA SER A 170 2.12 22.46 8.83
C SER A 170 3.19 21.38 8.83
N ASN A 171 2.96 20.26 9.55
CA ASN A 171 3.80 19.08 9.35
C ASN A 171 3.46 18.49 7.99
N LYS A 172 4.50 18.32 7.19
CA LYS A 172 4.49 17.72 5.88
C LYS A 172 5.10 16.34 5.99
N ASN A 173 4.52 15.39 5.29
CA ASN A 173 5.11 14.06 5.10
C ASN A 173 4.89 13.65 3.65
N PHE A 174 5.99 13.37 2.97
CA PHE A 174 6.03 13.11 1.54
C PHE A 174 6.81 11.83 1.28
N VAL A 175 6.11 10.80 0.82
CA VAL A 175 6.67 9.48 0.57
C VAL A 175 6.59 9.21 -0.93
N GLN A 176 7.71 8.76 -1.49
CA GLN A 176 7.79 8.24 -2.85
C GLN A 176 8.23 6.78 -2.79
N ARG A 177 7.58 5.90 -3.55
CA ARG A 177 8.02 4.50 -3.66
C ARG A 177 8.09 4.07 -5.10
N ILE A 178 9.21 3.49 -5.48
CA ILE A 178 9.50 3.03 -6.83
C ILE A 178 9.79 1.54 -6.77
N ARG A 179 9.20 0.78 -7.69
CA ARG A 179 9.48 -0.64 -7.91
C ARG A 179 9.75 -0.88 -9.38
N LEU A 180 10.85 -1.55 -9.68
CA LEU A 180 11.25 -1.89 -11.04
C LEU A 180 11.78 -3.31 -11.09
N GLY A 181 11.31 -4.12 -12.03
CA GLY A 181 11.90 -5.42 -12.30
C GLY A 181 11.03 -6.34 -13.13
N PRO A 182 11.46 -7.57 -13.38
CA PRO A 182 10.68 -8.52 -14.17
C PRO A 182 9.47 -9.07 -13.42
N ALA A 183 8.53 -9.58 -14.22
CA ALA A 183 7.36 -10.31 -13.77
C ALA A 183 7.16 -11.58 -14.61
N ILE A 184 6.92 -12.72 -13.93
CA ILE A 184 6.55 -13.99 -14.56
C ILE A 184 5.35 -14.57 -13.81
N GLY A 185 4.27 -14.83 -14.55
CA GLY A 185 3.03 -15.35 -13.97
C GLY A 185 2.54 -14.43 -12.85
N LYS A 186 2.46 -14.98 -11.63
CA LYS A 186 2.00 -14.29 -10.42
C LYS A 186 3.10 -13.59 -9.63
N TRP A 187 4.37 -13.74 -10.03
CA TRP A 187 5.53 -13.24 -9.30
C TRP A 187 6.13 -12.00 -9.95
N GLN A 188 6.56 -11.04 -9.15
CA GLN A 188 7.36 -9.88 -9.55
C GLN A 188 8.50 -9.70 -8.55
N TRP A 189 9.66 -9.25 -9.02
CA TRP A 189 10.81 -9.00 -8.15
C TRP A 189 11.72 -7.98 -8.81
N GLY A 190 12.62 -7.39 -8.05
CA GLY A 190 13.60 -6.45 -8.58
C GLY A 190 14.03 -5.42 -7.56
N ILE A 191 14.26 -4.21 -8.02
CA ILE A 191 14.77 -3.10 -7.20
C ILE A 191 13.59 -2.30 -6.65
N ALA A 192 13.73 -1.92 -5.38
CA ALA A 192 12.81 -1.06 -4.66
C ALA A 192 13.55 0.16 -4.10
N ALA A 193 12.95 1.33 -4.24
CA ALA A 193 13.42 2.56 -3.60
C ALA A 193 12.23 3.23 -2.89
N ASP A 194 12.40 3.52 -1.61
CA ASP A 194 11.46 4.27 -0.79
C ASP A 194 12.16 5.56 -0.33
N PHE A 195 11.58 6.71 -0.62
CA PHE A 195 12.04 8.02 -0.14
C PHE A 195 10.96 8.62 0.74
N ASN A 196 11.38 9.26 1.84
CA ASN A 196 10.46 9.92 2.76
C ASN A 196 11.06 11.22 3.28
N GLU A 197 10.29 12.29 3.14
CA GLU A 197 10.58 13.62 3.65
C GLU A 197 9.51 14.00 4.67
N THR A 198 9.92 14.29 5.92
CA THR A 198 8.98 14.66 6.96
C THR A 198 9.49 15.82 7.81
N GLY A 199 8.60 16.74 8.19
CA GLY A 199 8.91 17.88 9.04
C GLY A 199 8.03 19.07 8.75
N ASN A 200 8.34 20.20 9.38
CA ASN A 200 7.61 21.46 9.18
C ASN A 200 8.53 22.51 8.52
N SER A 201 9.41 23.13 9.31
CA SER A 201 10.39 24.13 8.83
C SER A 201 11.74 23.51 8.42
N LYS A 202 12.16 22.43 9.09
CA LYS A 202 13.30 21.60 8.70
C LYS A 202 12.75 20.22 8.30
N LEU A 203 12.95 19.86 7.03
CA LEU A 203 12.57 18.55 6.52
C LEU A 203 13.69 17.55 6.80
N SER A 204 13.33 16.44 7.43
CA SER A 204 14.18 15.26 7.56
C SER A 204 13.97 14.38 6.33
N TYR A 205 15.05 14.05 5.65
CA TYR A 205 15.06 13.16 4.48
C TYR A 205 15.56 11.78 4.87
N THR A 206 14.87 10.75 4.40
CA THR A 206 15.27 9.36 4.54
C THR A 206 15.05 8.61 3.23
N ASP A 207 15.96 7.73 2.90
CA ASP A 207 15.88 6.82 1.75
C ASP A 207 16.09 5.38 2.21
N ASN A 208 15.47 4.44 1.49
CA ASN A 208 15.66 3.02 1.69
C ASN A 208 15.58 2.33 0.32
N ILE A 209 16.73 1.87 -0.17
CA ILE A 209 16.89 1.19 -1.45
C ILE A 209 17.24 -0.27 -1.19
N GLY A 210 16.68 -1.19 -1.97
CA GLY A 210 17.00 -2.61 -1.89
C GLY A 210 16.24 -3.44 -2.89
N LEU A 211 15.94 -4.68 -2.49
CA LEU A 211 15.23 -5.64 -3.33
C LEU A 211 13.81 -5.82 -2.85
N PHE A 212 12.90 -6.12 -3.78
CA PHE A 212 11.54 -6.57 -3.46
C PHE A 212 11.21 -7.89 -4.14
N VAL A 213 10.29 -8.61 -3.52
CA VAL A 213 9.58 -9.75 -4.09
C VAL A 213 8.10 -9.54 -3.82
N ARG A 214 7.28 -9.71 -4.86
CA ARG A 214 5.82 -9.56 -4.81
C ARG A 214 5.17 -10.77 -5.46
N ARG A 215 4.07 -11.25 -4.85
CA ARG A 215 3.25 -12.34 -5.39
C ARG A 215 1.78 -11.97 -5.35
N GLU A 216 1.08 -12.23 -6.43
CA GLU A 216 -0.38 -12.11 -6.54
C GLU A 216 -1.01 -13.48 -6.26
N PHE A 217 -1.81 -13.62 -5.19
CA PHE A 217 -2.39 -14.92 -4.79
C PHE A 217 -3.68 -15.27 -5.50
#